data_AF-A0AAD8Y4S3-F1
#
_entry.id   AF-A0AAD8Y4S3-F1
#
_cell.length_a   1.000
_cell.length_b   1.000
_cell.length_c   1.000
_cell.angle_alpha   90.00
_cell.angle_beta   90.00
_cell.angle_gamma   90.00
#
_symmetry.space_group_name_H-M   'P 1'
#
loop_
_entity.id
_entity.type
_entity.pdbx_description
1 polymer ?
#
loop_
_entity_poly.entity_id
_entity_poly.type
_entity_poly.pdbx_seq_one_letter_code
_entity_poly.pdbx_strand_id
1 'polypeptide(L)'
;MIHNHLSYEDADNNSVDSNYDIEIPTITTTGSVDALVTSATTTSLDSIKYDAATIKAEFKTYQTILPHPDKLLQEQHSFTYLRNKIEESEIDMPRFLKYKFEGGIKPHIALCCLLLGEYEAELKKQKEHEKNNKRKKPKYDNHPWGIYPFLVKILSFGYLHNQLNNPADYIRDQFFRVAHVIPTHVVPSDVLRKKIKNKGLPVPNYFLDPDDPRQFPPHIALLVMLQDGEMESRKLDSFLNRLVFSSFALISLLLRIVLEVIGGAGAIWGGAEVVKLRNADNAELWRWLSIGVGVLCFARFVTLNVPYKEDEGDILGPAGPWSLRLSLRLRAVCDHPFHYFVRALPPSTPKKKVD
;
A
#
# COMPACT_ATOMS: atom_id res chain seq x y z
N MET A 1 -42.52 -1.08 -17.58
CA MET A 1 -41.14 -1.12 -17.06
C MET A 1 -40.66 0.32 -17.00
N ILE A 2 -40.67 0.89 -15.79
CA ILE A 2 -40.35 2.30 -15.55
C ILE A 2 -38.85 2.35 -15.24
N HIS A 3 -38.07 2.99 -16.11
CA HIS A 3 -36.65 3.27 -15.87
C HIS A 3 -36.56 4.45 -14.90
N ASN A 4 -36.29 4.16 -13.62
CA ASN A 4 -35.87 5.17 -12.66
C ASN A 4 -34.41 5.54 -12.95
N HIS A 5 -34.23 6.67 -13.64
CA HIS A 5 -32.97 7.40 -13.69
C HIS A 5 -32.75 8.03 -12.32
N LEU A 6 -31.98 7.37 -11.45
CA LEU A 6 -31.38 8.01 -10.28
C LEU A 6 -30.22 8.86 -10.79
N SER A 7 -30.47 10.15 -11.02
CA SER A 7 -29.42 11.15 -11.08
C SER A 7 -28.84 11.29 -9.67
N TYR A 8 -27.61 10.81 -9.49
CA TYR A 8 -26.80 11.22 -8.35
C TYR A 8 -26.55 12.71 -8.51
N GLU A 9 -27.03 13.51 -7.57
CA GLU A 9 -26.63 14.91 -7.44
C GLU A 9 -25.12 14.93 -7.15
N ASP A 10 -24.37 15.56 -8.05
CA ASP A 10 -22.97 15.94 -7.86
C ASP A 10 -22.89 16.92 -6.69
N ALA A 11 -22.71 16.37 -5.49
CA ALA A 11 -22.27 17.17 -4.35
C ALA A 11 -20.84 17.65 -4.65
N ASP A 12 -20.68 18.96 -4.69
CA ASP A 12 -19.43 19.70 -4.87
C ASP A 12 -18.21 18.98 -4.28
N ASN A 13 -17.49 18.25 -5.15
CA ASN A 13 -16.33 17.47 -4.80
C ASN A 13 -15.07 18.38 -4.79
N ASN A 14 -15.15 19.49 -4.07
CA ASN A 14 -14.01 20.36 -3.72
C ASN A 14 -13.18 19.68 -2.62
N SER A 15 -12.69 18.47 -2.92
CA SER A 15 -11.87 17.63 -2.06
C SER A 15 -10.47 18.23 -1.85
N VAL A 16 -10.45 19.26 -1.01
CA VAL A 16 -9.55 19.53 0.12
C VAL A 16 -8.08 19.17 -0.09
N ASP A 17 -7.39 20.16 -0.64
CA ASP A 17 -5.94 20.23 -0.72
C ASP A 17 -5.30 20.29 0.68
N SER A 18 -4.23 19.51 0.89
CA SER A 18 -3.58 19.33 2.20
C SER A 18 -2.61 20.46 2.60
N ASN A 19 -2.68 21.58 1.88
CA ASN A 19 -2.15 22.87 2.27
C ASN A 19 -2.66 23.89 1.25
N TYR A 20 -3.91 24.34 1.40
CA TYR A 20 -4.19 25.69 0.97
C TYR A 20 -3.29 26.59 1.83
N ASP A 21 -2.21 27.10 1.22
CA ASP A 21 -1.72 28.42 1.58
C ASP A 21 -2.93 29.32 1.27
N ILE A 22 -3.89 29.41 2.20
CA ILE A 22 -4.99 30.37 2.11
C ILE A 22 -4.25 31.68 1.95
N GLU A 23 -4.30 32.25 0.75
CA GLU A 23 -3.92 33.62 0.52
C GLU A 23 -4.83 34.41 1.45
N ILE A 24 -4.32 34.70 2.66
CA ILE A 24 -5.05 35.47 3.65
C ILE A 24 -5.51 36.69 2.87
N PRO A 25 -6.83 36.95 2.78
CA PRO A 25 -7.34 38.06 1.99
C PRO A 25 -6.53 39.26 2.43
N THR A 26 -5.75 39.80 1.49
CA THR A 26 -4.85 40.91 1.79
C THR A 26 -5.77 42.02 2.23
N ILE A 27 -5.87 42.25 3.53
CA ILE A 27 -6.65 43.34 4.07
C ILE A 27 -5.93 44.57 3.51
N THR A 28 -6.50 45.14 2.45
CA THR A 28 -6.09 46.41 1.88
C THR A 28 -6.43 47.48 2.91
N THR A 29 -5.62 47.54 3.97
CA THR A 29 -5.63 48.64 4.91
C THR A 29 -5.00 49.81 4.17
N THR A 30 -5.84 50.66 3.59
CA THR A 30 -5.47 51.98 3.07
C THR A 30 -5.01 52.84 4.25
N GLY A 31 -3.74 52.70 4.65
CA GLY A 31 -3.18 53.40 5.78
C GLY A 31 -1.66 53.29 5.82
N SER A 32 -0.99 54.33 5.31
CA SER A 32 0.42 54.71 5.51
C SER A 32 1.43 53.56 5.67
N VAL A 33 1.95 53.12 4.54
CA VAL A 33 2.97 52.08 4.39
C VAL A 33 4.35 52.72 4.54
N ASP A 34 4.93 52.73 5.75
CA ASP A 34 6.37 53.02 5.91
C ASP A 34 7.05 52.42 7.17
N ALA A 35 6.36 51.63 7.99
CA ALA A 35 6.94 51.19 9.28
C ALA A 35 6.83 49.69 9.62
N LEU A 36 6.27 48.82 8.76
CA LEU A 36 5.93 47.45 9.16
C LEU A 36 6.24 46.36 8.11
N VAL A 37 7.35 46.48 7.38
CA VAL A 37 7.81 45.44 6.43
C VAL A 37 9.14 44.78 6.87
N THR A 38 9.74 45.21 7.98
CA THR A 38 11.03 44.69 8.47
C THR A 38 10.92 43.49 9.44
N SER A 39 9.72 42.94 9.67
CA SER A 39 9.50 41.86 10.66
C SER A 39 9.08 40.51 10.05
N ALA A 40 9.18 40.34 8.73
CA ALA A 40 9.15 39.01 8.12
C ALA A 40 10.57 38.42 8.21
N THR A 41 11.04 38.21 9.45
CA THR A 41 12.22 37.42 9.72
C THR A 41 11.98 36.08 9.05
N THR A 42 12.73 35.81 7.99
CA THR A 42 12.96 34.47 7.48
C THR A 42 13.60 33.70 8.62
N THR A 43 12.79 33.23 9.55
CA THR A 43 13.18 32.25 10.56
C THR A 43 13.66 31.06 9.76
N SER A 44 14.97 31.02 9.54
CA SER A 44 15.62 29.87 8.93
C SER A 44 15.09 28.64 9.66
N LEU A 45 14.51 27.74 8.88
CA LEU A 45 14.04 26.43 9.32
C LEU A 45 15.15 25.62 10.00
N ASP A 46 16.41 26.06 9.92
CA ASP A 46 17.53 25.53 10.68
C ASP A 46 17.37 25.69 12.21
N SER A 47 16.55 26.63 12.70
CA SER A 47 16.46 26.92 14.14
C SER A 47 15.56 25.95 14.92
N ILE A 48 14.63 25.26 14.25
CA ILE A 48 13.74 24.29 14.90
C ILE A 48 14.01 22.92 14.28
N LYS A 49 14.95 22.20 14.88
CA LYS A 49 15.29 20.82 14.52
C LYS A 49 14.07 19.92 14.78
N TYR A 50 13.20 19.79 13.78
CA TYR A 50 12.04 18.91 13.81
C TYR A 50 12.47 17.49 13.44
N ASP A 51 13.04 16.79 14.41
CA ASP A 51 13.57 15.45 14.23
C ASP A 51 12.49 14.36 14.32
N ALA A 52 12.80 13.18 13.79
CA ALA A 52 11.90 12.03 13.78
C ALA A 52 11.43 11.63 15.20
N ALA A 53 12.25 11.87 16.23
CA ALA A 53 11.92 11.59 17.61
C ALA A 53 10.83 12.54 18.14
N THR A 54 10.95 13.84 17.84
CA THR A 54 9.95 14.85 18.19
C THR A 54 8.63 14.57 17.50
N ILE A 55 8.65 14.23 16.21
CA ILE A 55 7.43 13.87 15.46
C ILE A 55 6.73 12.66 16.09
N LYS A 56 7.48 11.61 16.45
CA LYS A 56 6.91 10.42 17.11
C LYS A 56 6.39 10.73 18.51
N ALA A 57 7.05 11.61 19.25
CA ALA A 57 6.63 12.04 20.59
C ALA A 57 5.33 12.86 20.54
N GLU A 58 5.24 13.83 19.61
CA GLU A 58 4.00 14.56 19.33
C GLU A 58 2.91 13.57 18.92
N PHE A 59 3.17 12.67 17.95
CA PHE A 59 2.16 11.71 17.49
C PHE A 59 1.54 10.86 18.60
N LYS A 60 2.37 10.41 19.54
CA LYS A 60 1.95 9.54 20.63
C LYS A 60 0.83 10.14 21.49
N THR A 61 0.68 11.47 21.54
CA THR A 61 -0.41 12.12 22.28
C THR A 61 -1.76 12.04 21.57
N TYR A 62 -1.78 11.82 20.25
CA TYR A 62 -3.01 11.80 19.43
C TYR A 62 -3.46 10.41 19.03
N GLN A 63 -2.60 9.41 19.28
CA GLN A 63 -2.78 8.04 18.82
C GLN A 63 -4.16 7.45 19.19
N THR A 64 -4.70 7.83 20.35
CA THR A 64 -6.00 7.34 20.84
C THR A 64 -7.22 7.99 20.18
N ILE A 65 -7.05 9.17 19.56
CA ILE A 65 -8.14 9.94 18.92
C ILE A 65 -8.20 9.64 17.42
N LEU A 66 -7.04 9.42 16.82
CA LEU A 66 -6.92 9.23 15.39
C LEU A 66 -7.64 7.96 14.93
N PRO A 67 -8.30 7.99 13.75
CA PRO A 67 -8.85 6.77 13.17
C PRO A 67 -7.76 5.72 12.96
N HIS A 68 -8.16 4.45 12.93
CA HIS A 68 -7.25 3.37 12.55
C HIS A 68 -6.68 3.60 11.13
N PRO A 69 -5.43 3.15 10.86
CA PRO A 69 -4.77 3.34 9.57
C PRO A 69 -5.62 2.88 8.38
N ASP A 70 -6.31 1.75 8.53
CA ASP A 70 -7.16 1.16 7.51
C ASP A 70 -8.42 1.99 7.21
N LYS A 71 -8.91 2.80 8.17
CA LYS A 71 -9.94 3.81 7.92
C LYS A 71 -9.35 5.05 7.24
N LEU A 72 -8.17 5.49 7.69
CA LEU A 72 -7.43 6.60 7.08
C LEU A 72 -7.17 6.37 5.58
N LEU A 73 -6.82 5.14 5.21
CA LEU A 73 -6.55 4.76 3.83
C LEU A 73 -7.80 4.70 2.94
N GLN A 74 -8.96 4.37 3.52
CA GLN A 74 -10.19 4.11 2.77
C GLN A 74 -11.07 5.35 2.63
N GLU A 75 -11.19 6.13 3.71
CA GLU A 75 -12.12 7.26 3.78
C GLU A 75 -11.48 8.56 3.27
N GLN A 76 -10.21 8.49 2.81
CA GLN A 76 -9.41 9.64 2.35
C GLN A 76 -9.67 10.88 3.21
N HIS A 77 -9.62 10.70 4.53
CA HIS A 77 -10.05 11.74 5.44
C HIS A 77 -9.35 13.04 5.10
N SER A 78 -10.14 14.09 4.89
CA SER A 78 -9.62 15.39 4.57
C SER A 78 -8.76 15.90 5.72
N PHE A 79 -7.77 16.71 5.39
CA PHE A 79 -6.92 17.36 6.39
C PHE A 79 -7.76 18.10 7.45
N THR A 80 -8.82 18.79 7.03
CA THR A 80 -9.72 19.51 7.93
C THR A 80 -10.58 18.57 8.79
N TYR A 81 -10.96 17.39 8.32
CA TYR A 81 -11.62 16.39 9.19
C TYR A 81 -10.72 15.97 10.35
N LEU A 82 -9.45 15.65 10.07
CA LEU A 82 -8.50 15.25 11.09
C LEU A 82 -8.23 16.37 12.09
N ARG A 83 -8.13 17.60 11.59
CA ARG A 83 -7.96 18.80 12.41
C ARG A 83 -9.16 19.00 13.34
N ASN A 84 -10.39 19.05 12.81
CA ASN A 84 -11.59 19.26 13.61
C ASN A 84 -11.72 18.21 14.71
N LYS A 85 -11.45 16.94 14.39
CA LYS A 85 -11.50 15.85 15.38
C LYS A 85 -10.52 16.02 16.53
N ILE A 86 -9.33 16.59 16.26
CA ILE A 86 -8.33 16.87 17.29
C ILE A 86 -8.72 18.13 18.10
N GLU A 87 -9.23 19.17 17.43
CA GLU A 87 -9.75 20.38 18.10
C GLU A 87 -10.89 20.04 19.07
N GLU A 88 -11.83 19.18 18.65
CA GLU A 88 -12.93 18.67 19.47
C GLU A 88 -12.47 17.87 20.70
N SER A 89 -11.25 17.32 20.65
CA SER A 89 -10.68 16.53 21.75
C SER A 89 -9.90 17.38 22.76
N GLU A 90 -9.84 18.71 22.58
CA GLU A 90 -9.13 19.65 23.45
C GLU A 90 -7.62 19.36 23.63
N ILE A 91 -7.00 18.62 22.69
CA ILE A 91 -5.55 18.37 22.70
C ILE A 91 -4.86 19.42 21.84
N ASP A 92 -3.69 19.93 22.27
CA ASP A 92 -2.88 20.87 21.47
C ASP A 92 -2.66 20.30 20.06
N MET A 93 -2.85 21.09 19.01
CA MET A 93 -2.75 20.61 17.63
C MET A 93 -1.30 20.26 17.26
N PRO A 94 -1.01 19.10 16.65
CA PRO A 94 0.35 18.76 16.26
C PRO A 94 0.85 19.69 15.16
N ARG A 95 2.16 19.93 15.12
CA ARG A 95 2.74 20.90 14.17
C ARG A 95 2.48 20.54 12.71
N PHE A 96 2.40 19.25 12.38
CA PHE A 96 2.12 18.82 11.01
C PHE A 96 0.64 18.99 10.59
N LEU A 97 -0.27 19.32 11.52
CA LEU A 97 -1.67 19.66 11.25
C LEU A 97 -2.00 21.14 11.50
N LYS A 98 -1.05 21.89 12.08
CA LYS A 98 -1.13 23.35 12.18
C LYS A 98 -0.98 23.98 10.79
N TYR A 99 -1.67 25.09 10.55
CA TYR A 99 -1.45 25.89 9.35
C TYR A 99 -0.08 26.56 9.40
N LYS A 100 0.45 26.96 8.24
CA LYS A 100 1.76 27.62 8.14
C LYS A 100 1.86 28.88 9.01
N PHE A 101 0.79 29.68 9.10
CA PHE A 101 0.75 30.88 9.94
C PHE A 101 0.72 30.56 11.45
N GLU A 102 0.34 29.35 11.84
CA GLU A 102 0.34 28.85 13.22
C GLU A 102 1.70 28.23 13.61
N GLY A 103 2.72 28.36 12.75
CA GLY A 103 4.00 27.67 12.90
C GLY A 103 3.93 26.19 12.52
N GLY A 104 2.94 25.81 11.72
CA GLY A 104 2.77 24.45 11.22
C GLY A 104 3.84 24.07 10.18
N ILE A 105 4.10 22.77 10.11
CA ILE A 105 5.08 22.17 9.20
C ILE A 105 4.30 21.42 8.11
N LYS A 106 4.67 21.60 6.84
CA LYS A 106 3.97 20.91 5.76
C LYS A 106 4.09 19.38 5.95
N PRO A 107 2.99 18.59 5.84
CA PRO A 107 3.01 17.16 6.14
C PRO A 107 4.06 16.36 5.36
N HIS A 108 4.32 16.71 4.11
CA HIS A 108 5.36 16.04 3.30
C HIS A 108 6.78 16.26 3.85
N ILE A 109 7.06 17.41 4.47
CA ILE A 109 8.35 17.69 5.11
C ILE A 109 8.50 16.80 6.34
N ALA A 110 7.47 16.75 7.19
CA ALA A 110 7.46 15.89 8.37
C ALA A 110 7.64 14.40 7.99
N LEU A 111 6.94 13.95 6.93
CA LEU A 111 7.09 12.60 6.37
C LEU A 111 8.52 12.33 5.86
N CYS A 112 9.11 13.26 5.12
CA CYS A 112 10.52 13.15 4.68
C CYS A 112 11.47 13.03 5.87
N CYS A 113 11.34 13.91 6.88
CA CYS A 113 12.20 13.89 8.06
C CYS A 113 12.09 12.57 8.82
N LEU A 114 10.86 12.06 8.98
CA LEU A 114 10.59 10.78 9.62
C LEU A 114 11.27 9.63 8.87
N LEU A 115 11.03 9.53 7.56
CA LEU A 115 11.51 8.43 6.72
C LEU A 115 13.02 8.48 6.48
N LEU A 116 13.63 9.67 6.35
CA LEU A 116 15.08 9.83 6.30
C LEU A 116 15.73 9.34 7.59
N GLY A 117 15.18 9.72 8.75
CA GLY A 117 15.68 9.25 10.04
C GLY A 117 15.63 7.72 10.18
N GLU A 118 14.55 7.08 9.71
CA GLU A 118 14.45 5.61 9.68
C GLU A 118 15.44 4.98 8.70
N TYR A 119 15.59 5.55 7.50
CA TYR A 119 16.52 5.08 6.48
C TYR A 119 17.97 5.13 6.97
N GLU A 120 18.39 6.24 7.59
CA GLU A 120 19.74 6.40 8.15
C GLU A 120 20.01 5.41 9.29
N ALA A 121 19.03 5.20 10.18
CA ALA A 121 19.12 4.23 11.25
C ALA A 121 19.29 2.80 10.69
N GLU A 122 18.56 2.46 9.62
CA GLU A 122 18.64 1.15 8.98
C GLU A 122 19.98 0.95 8.26
N LEU A 123 20.48 1.97 7.55
CA LEU A 123 21.82 1.96 6.96
C LEU A 123 22.91 1.76 8.02
N LYS A 124 22.76 2.38 9.19
CA LYS A 124 23.71 2.22 10.31
C LYS A 124 23.71 0.78 10.83
N LYS A 125 22.53 0.21 11.07
CA LYS A 125 22.39 -1.21 11.48
C LYS A 125 23.00 -2.16 10.45
N GLN A 126 22.77 -1.93 9.16
CA GLN A 126 23.34 -2.75 8.09
C GLN A 126 24.87 -2.69 8.09
N LYS A 127 25.47 -1.50 8.26
CA LYS A 127 26.92 -1.33 8.37
C LYS A 127 27.50 -2.04 9.60
N GLU A 128 26.81 -2.00 10.73
CA GLU A 128 27.20 -2.71 11.96
C GLU A 128 27.11 -4.23 11.80
N HIS A 129 26.03 -4.73 11.21
CA HIS A 129 25.88 -6.15 10.88
C HIS A 129 26.96 -6.64 9.92
N GLU A 130 27.32 -5.86 8.91
CA GLU A 130 28.41 -6.22 8.01
C GLU A 130 29.76 -6.31 8.72
N LYS A 131 30.07 -5.36 9.60
CA LYS A 131 31.29 -5.40 10.43
C LYS A 131 31.32 -6.65 11.32
N ASN A 132 30.18 -7.01 11.90
CA ASN A 132 30.05 -8.19 12.76
C ASN A 132 30.14 -9.51 11.96
N ASN A 133 29.56 -9.58 10.77
CA ASN A 133 29.62 -10.77 9.90
C ASN A 133 31.01 -10.98 9.31
N LYS A 134 31.76 -9.92 8.96
CA LYS A 134 33.17 -10.07 8.53
C LYS A 134 34.05 -10.69 9.63
N ARG A 135 33.70 -10.52 10.90
CA ARG A 135 34.40 -11.14 12.05
C ARG A 135 33.98 -12.59 12.30
N LYS A 136 32.77 -12.98 11.93
CA LYS A 136 32.26 -14.34 12.09
C LYS A 136 32.30 -15.06 10.75
N LYS A 137 33.40 -15.79 10.47
CA LYS A 137 33.41 -16.75 9.36
C LYS A 137 32.16 -17.63 9.47
N PRO A 138 31.38 -17.82 8.40
CA PRO A 138 30.16 -18.60 8.47
C PRO A 138 30.51 -20.03 8.85
N LYS A 139 30.21 -20.42 10.10
CA LYS A 139 30.02 -21.83 10.43
C LYS A 139 28.74 -22.22 9.69
N TYR A 140 28.89 -22.97 8.61
CA TYR A 140 27.78 -23.65 7.95
C TYR A 140 27.24 -24.67 8.95
N ASP A 141 26.29 -24.24 9.78
CA ASP A 141 25.50 -25.14 10.59
C ASP A 141 24.56 -25.87 9.62
N ASN A 142 24.92 -27.12 9.32
CA ASN A 142 24.08 -28.10 8.63
C ASN A 142 22.84 -28.39 9.49
N HIS A 143 21.84 -27.51 9.46
CA HIS A 143 20.59 -27.75 10.16
C HIS A 143 19.69 -28.70 9.33
N PRO A 144 19.24 -29.86 9.83
CA PRO A 144 18.58 -30.91 9.04
C PRO A 144 17.10 -30.67 8.66
N TRP A 145 16.60 -29.42 8.68
CA TRP A 145 15.15 -29.14 8.55
C TRP A 145 14.75 -28.68 7.15
N GLY A 146 15.05 -29.51 6.13
CA GLY A 146 14.87 -29.20 4.70
C GLY A 146 13.43 -29.31 4.14
N ILE A 147 12.43 -29.71 4.94
CA ILE A 147 11.09 -30.01 4.42
C ILE A 147 10.12 -28.83 4.56
N TYR A 148 10.21 -28.09 5.67
CA TYR A 148 9.32 -26.96 5.96
C TYR A 148 9.45 -25.77 4.98
N PRO A 149 10.66 -25.25 4.68
CA PRO A 149 10.78 -24.16 3.72
C PRO A 149 10.43 -24.60 2.29
N PHE A 150 10.56 -25.89 1.97
CA PHE A 150 10.20 -26.44 0.67
C PHE A 150 8.69 -26.56 0.49
N LEU A 151 7.96 -27.08 1.48
CA LEU A 151 6.49 -27.15 1.46
C LEU A 151 5.85 -25.76 1.44
N VAL A 152 6.35 -24.83 2.26
CA VAL A 152 5.88 -23.43 2.24
C VAL A 152 6.16 -22.79 0.89
N LYS A 153 7.34 -23.04 0.29
CA LYS A 153 7.72 -22.55 -1.05
C LYS A 153 6.90 -23.18 -2.19
N ILE A 154 6.47 -24.43 -2.06
CA ILE A 154 5.57 -25.11 -3.03
C ILE A 154 4.15 -24.61 -2.89
N LEU A 155 3.62 -24.55 -1.66
CA LEU A 155 2.25 -24.10 -1.39
C LEU A 155 2.05 -22.60 -1.67
N SER A 156 3.12 -21.81 -1.61
CA SER A 156 3.11 -20.40 -2.05
C SER A 156 3.35 -20.20 -3.54
N PHE A 157 3.41 -21.27 -4.36
CA PHE A 157 3.66 -21.17 -5.81
C PHE A 157 4.91 -20.34 -6.16
N GLY A 158 6.00 -20.54 -5.41
CA GLY A 158 7.29 -19.96 -5.76
C GLY A 158 7.47 -18.47 -5.45
N TYR A 159 8.74 -18.11 -5.36
CA TYR A 159 9.35 -16.84 -4.94
C TYR A 159 9.08 -15.65 -5.88
N LEU A 160 7.85 -15.45 -6.35
CA LEU A 160 7.64 -14.54 -7.47
C LEU A 160 7.62 -13.06 -7.06
N HIS A 161 6.92 -12.65 -6.01
CA HIS A 161 6.92 -11.24 -5.57
C HIS A 161 6.84 -11.08 -4.04
N ASN A 162 7.68 -10.22 -3.47
CA ASN A 162 7.57 -9.79 -2.09
C ASN A 162 6.35 -8.88 -1.92
N GLN A 163 5.38 -9.23 -1.09
CA GLN A 163 4.38 -8.26 -0.68
C GLN A 163 4.89 -7.39 0.46
N LEU A 164 4.53 -6.12 0.40
CA LEU A 164 4.60 -5.22 1.53
C LEU A 164 3.24 -5.34 2.23
N ASN A 165 3.15 -6.25 3.20
CA ASN A 165 1.89 -6.58 3.89
C ASN A 165 1.36 -5.43 4.76
N ASN A 166 2.22 -4.47 5.07
CA ASN A 166 1.88 -3.31 5.85
C ASN A 166 1.93 -2.07 4.93
N PRO A 167 0.89 -1.23 4.91
CA PRO A 167 0.94 0.02 4.16
C PRO A 167 2.13 0.91 4.56
N ALA A 168 2.58 0.86 5.82
CA ALA A 168 3.80 1.54 6.24
C ALA A 168 5.05 1.00 5.53
N ASP A 169 5.17 -0.32 5.37
CA ASP A 169 6.27 -0.91 4.63
C ASP A 169 6.24 -0.50 3.16
N TYR A 170 5.04 -0.41 2.57
CA TYR A 170 4.92 0.10 1.19
C TYR A 170 5.41 1.54 1.05
N ILE A 171 5.02 2.41 1.99
CA ILE A 171 5.50 3.80 2.03
C ILE A 171 7.03 3.82 2.20
N ARG A 172 7.60 3.00 3.09
CA ARG A 172 9.05 2.86 3.27
C ARG A 172 9.74 2.40 2.01
N ASP A 173 9.21 1.39 1.32
CA ASP A 173 9.83 0.86 0.10
C ASP A 173 9.84 1.92 -1.02
N GLN A 174 8.72 2.61 -1.24
CA GLN A 174 8.68 3.73 -2.19
C GLN A 174 9.71 4.80 -1.81
N PHE A 175 9.83 5.14 -0.52
CA PHE A 175 10.79 6.12 -0.04
C PHE A 175 12.24 5.67 -0.22
N PHE A 176 12.57 4.44 0.19
CA PHE A 176 13.93 3.92 0.23
C PHE A 176 14.54 3.82 -1.18
N ARG A 177 13.70 3.59 -2.20
CA ARG A 177 14.11 3.64 -3.62
C ARG A 177 14.65 5.02 -4.03
N VAL A 178 14.14 6.10 -3.43
CA VAL A 178 14.50 7.48 -3.77
C VAL A 178 15.33 8.20 -2.70
N ALA A 179 15.45 7.64 -1.50
CA ALA A 179 16.05 8.27 -0.32
C ALA A 179 17.44 8.87 -0.58
N HIS A 180 18.27 8.21 -1.37
CA HIS A 180 19.62 8.67 -1.73
C HIS A 180 19.66 9.95 -2.59
N VAL A 181 18.54 10.36 -3.21
CA VAL A 181 18.42 11.58 -4.01
C VAL A 181 17.76 12.72 -3.22
N ILE A 182 17.02 12.36 -2.17
CA ILE A 182 16.30 13.31 -1.33
C ILE A 182 17.32 14.17 -0.57
N PRO A 183 17.25 15.50 -0.69
CA PRO A 183 18.12 16.39 0.05
C PRO A 183 17.82 16.33 1.54
N THR A 184 18.84 16.54 2.37
CA THR A 184 18.70 16.61 3.83
C THR A 184 18.11 17.92 4.31
N HIS A 185 18.12 18.97 3.47
CA HIS A 185 17.45 20.24 3.75
C HIS A 185 16.02 20.25 3.21
N VAL A 186 15.21 21.14 3.77
CA VAL A 186 13.80 21.31 3.38
C VAL A 186 13.72 21.78 1.93
N VAL A 187 13.05 20.99 1.09
CA VAL A 187 12.81 21.30 -0.32
C VAL A 187 11.32 21.17 -0.61
N PRO A 188 10.72 22.14 -1.33
CA PRO A 188 9.35 22.05 -1.81
C PRO A 188 9.06 20.75 -2.59
N SER A 189 7.84 20.24 -2.48
CA SER A 189 7.45 18.94 -3.06
C SER A 189 7.57 18.89 -4.59
N ASP A 190 7.28 19.98 -5.29
CA ASP A 190 7.41 20.14 -6.74
C ASP A 190 8.87 20.04 -7.20
N VAL A 191 9.77 20.72 -6.49
CA VAL A 191 11.22 20.67 -6.76
C VAL A 191 11.77 19.28 -6.48
N LEU A 192 11.35 18.66 -5.36
CA LEU A 192 11.75 17.31 -4.99
C LEU A 192 11.34 16.29 -6.06
N ARG A 193 10.09 16.36 -6.52
CA ARG A 193 9.57 15.53 -7.59
C ARG A 193 10.35 15.68 -8.89
N LYS A 194 10.61 16.92 -9.32
CA LYS A 194 11.38 17.20 -10.53
C LYS A 194 12.79 16.60 -10.41
N LYS A 195 13.41 16.69 -9.24
CA LYS A 195 14.73 16.10 -8.97
C LYS A 195 14.71 14.57 -9.04
N ILE A 196 13.71 13.91 -8.47
CA ILE A 196 13.52 12.45 -8.55
C ILE A 196 13.33 12.01 -10.01
N LYS A 197 12.43 12.69 -10.74
CA LYS A 197 12.13 12.41 -12.16
C LYS A 197 13.37 12.60 -13.05
N ASN A 198 14.14 13.66 -12.82
CA ASN A 198 15.39 13.92 -13.55
C ASN A 198 16.46 12.85 -13.33
N LYS A 199 16.37 12.05 -12.26
CA LYS A 199 17.25 10.90 -12.01
C LYS A 199 16.71 9.58 -12.60
N GLY A 200 15.57 9.61 -13.30
CA GLY A 200 14.94 8.42 -13.87
C GLY A 200 14.35 7.48 -12.82
N LEU A 201 14.09 7.98 -11.62
CA LEU A 201 13.51 7.20 -10.54
C LEU A 201 11.98 7.38 -10.50
N PRO A 202 11.21 6.36 -10.08
CA PRO A 202 9.78 6.49 -9.88
C PRO A 202 9.49 7.46 -8.73
N VAL A 203 8.56 8.39 -8.94
CA VAL A 203 8.11 9.32 -7.89
C VAL A 203 7.18 8.56 -6.94
N PRO A 204 7.44 8.54 -5.61
CA PRO A 204 6.52 7.97 -4.64
C PRO A 204 5.12 8.58 -4.72
N ASN A 205 4.08 7.78 -4.44
CA ASN A 205 2.68 8.18 -4.65
C ASN A 205 2.31 9.41 -3.81
N TYR A 206 2.92 9.56 -2.63
CA TYR A 206 2.73 10.71 -1.74
C TYR A 206 3.56 11.94 -2.10
N PHE A 207 4.28 11.92 -3.24
CA PHE A 207 4.86 13.10 -3.86
C PHE A 207 4.26 13.41 -5.23
N LEU A 208 3.18 12.72 -5.63
CA LEU A 208 2.44 13.01 -6.86
C LEU A 208 1.58 14.28 -6.71
N ASP A 209 1.00 14.75 -7.83
CA ASP A 209 0.25 16.01 -7.87
C ASP A 209 -1.10 15.78 -7.21
N PRO A 210 -1.69 16.79 -6.55
CA PRO A 210 -3.04 16.71 -5.99
C PRO A 210 -4.07 16.15 -6.97
N ASP A 211 -3.91 16.49 -8.25
CA ASP A 211 -4.81 16.07 -9.33
C ASP A 211 -4.51 14.66 -9.88
N ASP A 212 -3.40 14.01 -9.49
CA ASP A 212 -3.11 12.64 -9.94
C ASP A 212 -4.01 11.67 -9.15
N PRO A 213 -4.82 10.82 -9.79
CA PRO A 213 -5.72 9.90 -9.10
C PRO A 213 -4.99 8.86 -8.25
N ARG A 214 -3.68 8.68 -8.45
CA ARG A 214 -2.82 7.78 -7.66
C ARG A 214 -2.17 8.51 -6.49
N GLN A 215 -2.40 9.81 -6.35
CA GLN A 215 -1.81 10.58 -5.27
C GLN A 215 -2.30 10.06 -3.94
N PHE A 216 -1.33 9.86 -3.04
CA PHE A 216 -1.61 9.45 -1.69
C PHE A 216 -1.34 10.63 -0.75
N PRO A 217 -2.34 11.22 -0.07
CA PRO A 217 -2.12 12.45 0.68
C PRO A 217 -0.98 12.32 1.72
N PRO A 218 0.01 13.23 1.73
CA PRO A 218 1.22 13.05 2.55
C PRO A 218 0.95 12.96 4.06
N HIS A 219 -0.11 13.62 4.53
CA HIS A 219 -0.54 13.56 5.93
C HIS A 219 -1.09 12.17 6.29
N ILE A 220 -1.85 11.52 5.39
CA ILE A 220 -2.31 10.14 5.60
C ILE A 220 -1.12 9.19 5.63
N ALA A 221 -0.17 9.35 4.71
CA ALA A 221 1.08 8.57 4.71
C ALA A 221 1.86 8.71 6.02
N LEU A 222 1.96 9.94 6.53
CA LEU A 222 2.59 10.23 7.80
C LEU A 222 1.89 9.54 8.97
N LEU A 223 0.55 9.62 9.04
CA LEU A 223 -0.22 8.96 10.09
C LEU A 223 -0.06 7.44 10.03
N VAL A 224 -0.14 6.84 8.84
CA VAL A 224 0.06 5.40 8.64
C VAL A 224 1.46 4.96 9.11
N MET A 225 2.49 5.75 8.79
CA MET A 225 3.86 5.49 9.23
C MET A 225 4.02 5.62 10.75
N LEU A 226 3.31 6.54 11.38
CA LEU A 226 3.41 6.80 12.82
C LEU A 226 2.63 5.79 13.67
N GLN A 227 1.53 5.24 13.13
CA GLN A 227 0.78 4.13 13.72
C GLN A 227 1.47 2.78 13.53
N ASP A 228 2.57 2.74 12.78
CA ASP A 228 3.30 1.50 12.55
C ASP A 228 4.02 1.01 13.82
N GLY A 229 3.88 -0.30 14.10
CA GLY A 229 4.47 -0.95 15.27
C GLY A 229 3.54 -1.09 16.48
N GLU A 230 2.33 -0.53 16.42
CA GLU A 230 1.30 -0.74 17.43
C GLU A 230 0.86 -2.20 17.51
N MET A 231 0.54 -2.68 18.74
CA MET A 231 0.22 -4.09 18.98
C MET A 231 -1.01 -4.60 18.19
N GLU A 232 -1.91 -3.70 17.77
CA GLU A 232 -3.08 -4.08 16.98
C GLU A 232 -2.75 -4.38 15.51
N SER A 233 -1.79 -3.66 14.91
CA SER A 233 -1.27 -4.00 13.56
C SER A 233 -0.71 -5.43 13.52
N ARG A 234 -0.13 -5.90 14.63
CA ARG A 234 0.43 -7.26 14.76
C ARG A 234 -0.65 -8.34 14.88
N LYS A 235 -1.88 -8.01 15.28
CA LYS A 235 -2.98 -9.01 15.29
C LYS A 235 -3.37 -9.42 13.88
N LEU A 236 -3.30 -8.50 12.91
CA LEU A 236 -3.53 -8.83 11.49
C LEU A 236 -2.44 -9.75 10.94
N ASP A 237 -1.23 -9.66 11.49
CA ASP A 237 -0.12 -10.54 11.13
C ASP A 237 -0.11 -11.90 11.83
N SER A 238 -1.18 -12.22 12.57
CA SER A 238 -1.31 -13.53 13.19
C SER A 238 -1.20 -14.63 12.13
N PHE A 239 -0.27 -15.56 12.35
CA PHE A 239 -0.09 -16.75 11.52
C PHE A 239 -1.42 -17.47 11.23
N LEU A 240 -2.34 -17.48 12.21
CA LEU A 240 -3.68 -18.05 12.05
C LEU A 240 -4.50 -17.32 10.99
N ASN A 241 -4.49 -15.98 10.97
CA ASN A 241 -5.19 -15.22 9.94
C ASN A 241 -4.64 -15.56 8.55
N ARG A 242 -3.31 -15.63 8.42
CA ARG A 242 -2.68 -16.03 7.15
C ARG A 242 -3.12 -17.42 6.71
N LEU A 243 -3.16 -18.38 7.64
CA LEU A 243 -3.59 -19.75 7.36
C LEU A 243 -5.06 -19.81 6.94
N VAL A 244 -5.95 -19.08 7.62
CA VAL A 244 -7.38 -19.02 7.30
C VAL A 244 -7.62 -18.38 5.92
N PHE A 245 -6.97 -17.27 5.61
CA PHE A 245 -7.13 -16.65 4.30
C PHE A 245 -6.48 -17.48 3.18
N SER A 246 -5.36 -18.15 3.45
CA SER A 246 -4.75 -19.08 2.50
C SER A 246 -5.61 -20.30 2.23
N SER A 247 -6.28 -20.86 3.24
CA SER A 247 -7.20 -21.99 3.02
C SER A 247 -8.42 -21.54 2.22
N PHE A 248 -8.96 -20.37 2.51
CA PHE A 248 -10.09 -19.80 1.78
C PHE A 248 -9.75 -19.48 0.31
N ALA A 249 -8.55 -18.94 0.05
CA ALA A 249 -8.02 -18.73 -1.29
C ALA A 249 -7.87 -20.07 -2.05
N LEU A 250 -7.38 -21.12 -1.37
CA LEU A 250 -7.17 -22.44 -1.97
C LEU A 250 -8.51 -23.07 -2.34
N ILE A 251 -9.48 -23.03 -1.44
CA ILE A 251 -10.82 -23.55 -1.69
C ILE A 251 -11.48 -22.80 -2.85
N SER A 252 -11.40 -21.47 -2.86
CA SER A 252 -11.94 -20.64 -3.96
C SER A 252 -11.30 -20.98 -5.30
N LEU A 253 -9.97 -21.18 -5.31
CA LEU A 253 -9.23 -21.60 -6.49
C LEU A 253 -9.70 -22.97 -7.01
N LEU A 254 -9.81 -23.95 -6.11
CA LEU A 254 -10.26 -25.30 -6.45
C LEU A 254 -11.70 -25.30 -6.99
N LEU A 255 -12.59 -24.53 -6.38
CA LEU A 255 -13.97 -24.37 -6.85
C LEU A 255 -14.01 -23.81 -8.28
N ARG A 256 -13.21 -22.79 -8.59
CA ARG A 256 -13.15 -22.25 -9.95
C ARG A 256 -12.60 -23.26 -10.96
N ILE A 257 -11.55 -24.00 -10.62
CA ILE A 257 -11.02 -25.06 -11.49
C ILE A 257 -12.10 -26.12 -11.76
N VAL A 258 -12.79 -26.56 -10.72
CA VAL A 258 -13.86 -27.55 -10.84
C VAL A 258 -15.00 -27.02 -11.73
N LEU A 259 -15.45 -25.79 -11.52
CA LEU A 259 -16.58 -25.24 -12.26
C LEU A 259 -16.22 -24.88 -13.71
N GLU A 260 -15.09 -24.21 -13.94
CA GLU A 260 -14.75 -23.68 -15.26
C GLU A 260 -14.08 -24.71 -16.16
N VAL A 261 -13.24 -25.59 -15.60
CA VAL A 261 -12.45 -26.56 -16.38
C VAL A 261 -13.12 -27.92 -16.38
N ILE A 262 -13.30 -28.51 -15.19
CA ILE A 262 -13.91 -29.85 -15.08
C ILE A 262 -15.39 -29.79 -15.46
N GLY A 263 -16.10 -28.72 -15.09
CA GLY A 263 -17.48 -28.47 -15.47
C GLY A 263 -17.65 -28.29 -16.98
N GLY A 264 -16.73 -27.58 -17.64
CA GLY A 264 -16.72 -27.44 -19.10
C GLY A 264 -16.55 -28.79 -19.81
N ALA A 265 -15.56 -29.59 -19.40
CA ALA A 265 -15.35 -30.93 -19.94
C ALA A 265 -16.57 -31.86 -19.68
N GLY A 266 -17.08 -31.85 -18.44
CA GLY A 266 -18.22 -32.65 -18.01
C GLY A 266 -19.52 -32.28 -18.73
N ALA A 267 -19.74 -30.99 -19.02
CA ALA A 267 -20.91 -30.52 -19.77
C ALA A 267 -20.94 -31.06 -21.20
N ILE A 268 -19.79 -31.15 -21.88
CA ILE A 268 -19.71 -31.76 -23.22
C ILE A 268 -19.98 -33.27 -23.14
N TRP A 269 -19.35 -33.95 -22.18
CA TRP A 269 -19.50 -35.40 -22.02
C TRP A 269 -20.93 -35.81 -21.66
N GLY A 270 -21.51 -35.19 -20.62
CA GLY A 270 -22.87 -35.45 -20.16
C GLY A 270 -23.94 -34.89 -21.10
N GLY A 271 -23.70 -33.71 -21.69
CA GLY A 271 -24.59 -33.12 -22.69
C GLY A 271 -24.79 -34.03 -23.89
N ALA A 272 -23.71 -34.63 -24.41
CA ALA A 272 -23.75 -35.56 -25.53
C ALA A 272 -24.60 -36.82 -25.24
N GLU A 273 -24.66 -37.26 -23.97
CA GLU A 273 -25.54 -38.36 -23.53
C GLU A 273 -27.00 -37.93 -23.49
N VAL A 274 -27.30 -36.76 -22.91
CA VAL A 274 -28.67 -36.23 -22.81
C VAL A 274 -29.29 -36.05 -24.20
N VAL A 275 -28.51 -35.56 -25.18
CA VAL A 275 -28.99 -35.39 -26.56
C VAL A 275 -28.92 -36.67 -27.42
N LYS A 276 -28.55 -37.81 -26.81
CA LYS A 276 -28.40 -39.12 -27.50
C LYS A 276 -27.41 -39.12 -28.67
N LEU A 277 -26.42 -38.22 -28.65
CA LEU A 277 -25.31 -38.22 -29.63
C LEU A 277 -24.19 -39.20 -29.24
N ARG A 278 -24.07 -39.51 -27.93
CA ARG A 278 -23.11 -40.47 -27.39
C ARG A 278 -23.75 -41.85 -27.24
N ASN A 279 -23.20 -42.84 -27.94
CA ASN A 279 -23.54 -44.25 -27.92
C ASN A 279 -22.29 -45.10 -27.58
N ALA A 280 -22.46 -46.41 -27.38
CA ALA A 280 -21.35 -47.31 -27.04
C ALA A 280 -20.21 -47.27 -28.09
N ASP A 281 -20.56 -47.16 -29.37
CA ASP A 281 -19.59 -47.22 -30.47
C ASP A 281 -18.74 -45.94 -30.63
N ASN A 282 -19.27 -44.78 -30.21
CA ASN A 282 -18.60 -43.49 -30.38
C ASN A 282 -18.22 -42.81 -29.05
N ALA A 283 -18.33 -43.53 -27.93
CA ALA A 283 -18.03 -43.01 -26.59
C ALA A 283 -16.58 -42.50 -26.47
N GLU A 284 -15.62 -43.19 -27.09
CA GLU A 284 -14.22 -42.78 -27.05
C GLU A 284 -13.97 -41.46 -27.82
N LEU A 285 -14.67 -41.23 -28.93
CA LEU A 285 -14.58 -39.96 -29.67
C LEU A 285 -15.08 -38.78 -28.82
N TRP A 286 -16.23 -38.95 -28.15
CA TRP A 286 -16.76 -37.94 -27.24
C TRP A 286 -15.86 -37.69 -26.03
N ARG A 287 -15.07 -38.68 -25.63
CA ARG A 287 -14.09 -38.56 -24.54
C ARG A 287 -12.97 -37.63 -24.94
N TRP A 288 -12.40 -37.83 -26.13
CA TRP A 288 -11.36 -36.95 -26.68
C TRP A 288 -11.88 -35.54 -26.92
N LEU A 289 -13.11 -35.37 -27.42
CA LEU A 289 -13.73 -34.06 -27.56
C LEU A 289 -13.91 -33.35 -26.21
N SER A 290 -14.42 -34.07 -25.20
CA SER A 290 -14.57 -33.55 -23.83
C SER A 290 -13.22 -33.13 -23.23
N ILE A 291 -12.18 -33.95 -23.40
CA ILE A 291 -10.81 -33.62 -22.99
C ILE A 291 -10.31 -32.37 -23.74
N GLY A 292 -10.51 -32.29 -25.05
CA GLY A 292 -10.10 -31.14 -25.87
C GLY A 292 -10.76 -29.83 -25.39
N VAL A 293 -12.06 -29.85 -25.11
CA VAL A 293 -12.76 -28.71 -24.53
C VAL A 293 -12.24 -28.39 -23.12
N GLY A 294 -11.99 -29.41 -22.30
CA GLY A 294 -11.36 -29.25 -20.99
C GLY A 294 -10.00 -28.54 -21.07
N VAL A 295 -9.15 -28.89 -22.03
CA VAL A 295 -7.84 -28.23 -22.26
C VAL A 295 -8.03 -26.77 -22.68
N LEU A 296 -8.98 -26.45 -23.55
CA LEU A 296 -9.28 -25.07 -23.94
C LEU A 296 -9.82 -24.24 -22.77
N CYS A 297 -10.72 -24.82 -21.97
CA CYS A 297 -11.21 -24.20 -20.73
C CYS A 297 -10.06 -23.96 -19.73
N PHE A 298 -9.14 -24.92 -19.59
CA PHE A 298 -7.95 -24.76 -18.75
C PHE A 298 -7.04 -23.65 -19.26
N ALA A 299 -6.75 -23.60 -20.56
CA ALA A 299 -5.95 -22.54 -21.15
C ALA A 299 -6.57 -21.15 -20.88
N ARG A 300 -7.88 -21.00 -21.12
CA ARG A 300 -8.63 -19.78 -20.78
C ARG A 300 -8.53 -19.45 -19.29
N PHE A 301 -8.71 -20.43 -18.42
CA PHE A 301 -8.61 -20.27 -16.97
C PHE A 301 -7.24 -19.73 -16.58
N VAL A 302 -6.15 -20.30 -17.11
CA VAL A 302 -4.79 -19.81 -16.87
C VAL A 302 -4.63 -18.39 -17.39
N THR A 303 -5.04 -18.08 -18.62
CA THR A 303 -4.87 -16.74 -19.20
C THR A 303 -5.62 -15.64 -18.43
N LEU A 304 -6.80 -15.95 -17.87
CA LEU A 304 -7.60 -15.00 -17.09
C LEU A 304 -7.15 -14.84 -15.64
N ASN A 305 -6.46 -15.84 -15.08
CA ASN A 305 -6.04 -15.82 -13.68
C ASN A 305 -4.53 -15.56 -13.49
N VAL A 306 -3.73 -15.57 -14.56
CA VAL A 306 -2.34 -15.12 -14.51
C VAL A 306 -2.33 -13.62 -14.22
N PRO A 307 -1.62 -13.17 -13.17
CA PRO A 307 -1.57 -11.76 -12.81
C PRO A 307 -0.83 -10.96 -13.89
N TYR A 308 -1.46 -9.90 -14.39
CA TYR A 308 -0.79 -8.95 -15.26
C TYR A 308 -0.11 -7.85 -14.42
N LYS A 309 0.99 -7.29 -14.93
CA LYS A 309 1.72 -6.18 -14.27
C LYS A 309 0.87 -4.92 -14.12
N GLU A 310 -0.16 -4.76 -14.93
CA GLU A 310 -1.06 -3.61 -14.91
C GLU A 310 -2.04 -3.67 -13.72
N ASP A 311 -2.32 -4.86 -13.18
CA ASP A 311 -3.15 -5.06 -11.98
C ASP A 311 -2.44 -4.67 -10.67
N GLU A 312 -1.19 -4.19 -10.74
CA GLU A 312 -0.45 -3.65 -9.61
C GLU A 312 -1.07 -2.34 -9.08
N GLY A 313 -1.85 -1.63 -9.92
CA GLY A 313 -2.47 -0.35 -9.58
C GLY A 313 -3.89 -0.42 -9.04
N ASP A 314 -4.75 -1.30 -9.57
CA ASP A 314 -6.18 -0.92 -9.67
C ASP A 314 -7.16 -1.63 -8.73
N ILE A 315 -6.97 -2.91 -8.37
CA ILE A 315 -8.03 -3.66 -7.64
C ILE A 315 -7.76 -3.81 -6.14
N LEU A 316 -6.50 -3.93 -5.74
CA LEU A 316 -6.11 -4.12 -4.32
C LEU A 316 -5.18 -3.01 -3.83
N GLY A 317 -4.85 -2.07 -4.71
CA GLY A 317 -3.72 -1.18 -4.54
C GLY A 317 -2.38 -1.91 -4.33
N PRO A 318 -1.30 -1.14 -4.18
CA PRO A 318 0.02 -1.68 -3.95
C PRO A 318 0.19 -2.39 -2.59
N ALA A 319 -0.67 -2.12 -1.62
CA ALA A 319 -0.66 -2.77 -0.31
C ALA A 319 -1.27 -4.19 -0.33
N GLY A 320 -1.83 -4.61 -1.48
CA GLY A 320 -2.39 -5.94 -1.66
C GLY A 320 -3.67 -6.17 -0.83
N PRO A 321 -4.17 -7.42 -0.77
CA PRO A 321 -5.41 -7.75 -0.09
C PRO A 321 -5.33 -7.59 1.43
N TRP A 322 -4.14 -7.33 2.00
CA TRP A 322 -3.93 -7.23 3.45
C TRP A 322 -4.34 -5.88 4.03
N SER A 323 -4.39 -4.83 3.22
CA SER A 323 -4.88 -3.50 3.63
C SER A 323 -6.40 -3.38 3.62
N LEU A 324 -7.12 -4.35 3.04
CA LEU A 324 -8.58 -4.32 2.92
C LEU A 324 -9.26 -4.79 4.21
N ARG A 325 -10.46 -4.24 4.51
CA ARG A 325 -11.35 -4.74 5.57
C ARG A 325 -11.60 -6.24 5.39
N LEU A 326 -11.83 -6.97 6.49
CA LEU A 326 -12.05 -8.42 6.48
C LEU A 326 -13.06 -8.86 5.39
N SER A 327 -14.19 -8.16 5.24
CA SER A 327 -15.22 -8.47 4.24
C SER A 327 -14.76 -8.23 2.80
N LEU A 328 -14.16 -7.06 2.52
CA LEU A 328 -13.59 -6.72 1.22
C LEU A 328 -12.43 -7.64 0.85
N ARG A 329 -11.62 -8.01 1.83
CA ARG A 329 -10.53 -8.95 1.69
C ARG A 329 -11.03 -10.35 1.38
N LEU A 330 -12.06 -10.84 2.08
CA LEU A 330 -12.68 -12.13 1.79
C LEU A 330 -13.23 -12.16 0.35
N ARG A 331 -13.92 -11.08 -0.05
CA ARG A 331 -14.40 -10.89 -1.41
C ARG A 331 -13.26 -10.88 -2.43
N ALA A 332 -12.22 -10.10 -2.21
CA ALA A 332 -11.03 -10.06 -3.07
C ALA A 332 -10.35 -11.42 -3.20
N VAL A 333 -10.28 -12.20 -2.12
CA VAL A 333 -9.72 -13.56 -2.13
C VAL A 333 -10.58 -14.52 -2.94
N CYS A 334 -11.92 -14.42 -2.84
CA CYS A 334 -12.85 -15.16 -3.68
C CYS A 334 -12.74 -14.75 -5.16
N ASP A 335 -12.64 -13.44 -5.42
CA ASP A 335 -12.71 -12.86 -6.75
C ASP A 335 -11.39 -13.05 -7.52
N HIS A 336 -10.26 -13.08 -6.82
CA HIS A 336 -8.92 -13.20 -7.41
C HIS A 336 -8.00 -14.09 -6.56
N PRO A 337 -8.29 -15.40 -6.42
CA PRO A 337 -7.53 -16.28 -5.53
C PRO A 337 -6.05 -16.41 -5.93
N PHE A 338 -5.74 -16.34 -7.23
CA PHE A 338 -4.34 -16.34 -7.70
C PHE A 338 -3.57 -15.10 -7.27
N HIS A 339 -4.19 -13.92 -7.28
CA HIS A 339 -3.53 -12.70 -6.79
C HIS A 339 -3.23 -12.81 -5.31
N TYR A 340 -4.05 -13.53 -4.54
CA TYR A 340 -3.74 -13.82 -3.15
C TYR A 340 -2.46 -14.66 -3.03
N PHE A 341 -2.35 -15.79 -3.74
CA PHE A 341 -1.17 -16.66 -3.66
C PHE A 341 0.11 -16.02 -4.19
N VAL A 342 0.03 -15.38 -5.36
CA VAL A 342 1.18 -14.72 -5.99
C VAL A 342 1.74 -13.63 -5.09
N ARG A 343 0.84 -12.98 -4.34
CA ARG A 343 1.24 -11.84 -3.55
C ARG A 343 1.51 -12.22 -2.09
N ALA A 344 0.89 -13.22 -1.45
CA ALA A 344 0.89 -13.52 0.02
C ALA A 344 2.23 -13.65 0.78
N LEU A 345 3.39 -13.41 0.17
CA LEU A 345 4.69 -13.45 0.83
C LEU A 345 4.97 -12.17 1.64
N PRO A 346 5.40 -12.27 2.90
CA PRO A 346 5.93 -11.11 3.62
C PRO A 346 7.12 -10.49 2.87
N PRO A 347 7.41 -9.21 3.07
CA PRO A 347 8.50 -8.56 2.36
C PRO A 347 9.79 -9.28 2.75
N SER A 348 10.59 -9.73 1.78
CA SER A 348 11.90 -10.29 2.11
C SER A 348 12.67 -9.23 2.85
N THR A 349 13.30 -9.59 3.96
CA THR A 349 14.31 -8.74 4.59
C THR A 349 15.28 -8.30 3.50
N PRO A 350 15.59 -6.98 3.39
CA PRO A 350 16.29 -6.42 2.25
C PRO A 350 17.57 -7.22 1.98
N LYS A 351 17.60 -7.95 0.85
CA LYS A 351 18.76 -8.72 0.45
C LYS A 351 19.84 -7.74 0.01
N LYS A 352 20.99 -7.86 0.65
CA LYS A 352 22.23 -7.15 0.34
C LYS A 352 22.46 -7.12 -1.18
N LYS A 353 22.61 -5.93 -1.78
CA LYS A 353 23.36 -5.85 -3.04
C LYS A 353 24.80 -6.24 -2.70
N VAL A 354 25.25 -7.34 -3.30
CA VAL A 354 26.67 -7.68 -3.32
C VAL A 354 27.22 -6.85 -4.48
N ASP A 355 27.97 -5.80 -4.13
CA ASP A 355 28.76 -5.03 -5.09
C ASP A 355 29.90 -5.88 -5.67
#